data_AF-A0A7X2PEZ0-F1
#
_entry.id   AF-A0A7X2PEZ0-F1
#
_cell.length_a   1.000
_cell.length_b   1.000
_cell.length_c   1.000
_cell.angle_alpha   90.00
_cell.angle_beta   90.00
_cell.angle_gamma   90.00
#
_symmetry.space_group_name_H-M   'P 1'
#
loop_
_entity.id
_entity.type
_entity.pdbx_description
1 polymer ?
#
loop_
_entity_poly.entity_id
_entity_poly.type
_entity_poly.pdbx_seq_one_letter_code
_entity_poly.pdbx_strand_id
1 'polypeptide(L)'
;MTLYRKSIYRKSIAAGAIVGFLSAALPLFAQETAAEPQPQPSGGWRKFSEPRQEAHPLPQIVMPAGTWITIRVNQTLSSDHSQPGQVFTATLTEPLVANGVVVARRGQTVEGRISEV
;
A
#
# COMPACT_ATOMS: atom_id res chain seq x y z
N MET A 1 25.62 17.41 16.92
CA MET A 1 24.35 18.01 16.43
C MET A 1 24.10 17.45 15.03
N THR A 2 23.47 16.28 14.95
CA THR A 2 23.49 15.41 13.76
C THR A 2 22.17 15.49 13.01
N LEU A 3 22.27 15.60 11.69
CA LEU A 3 21.30 16.19 10.78
C LEU A 3 20.03 15.37 10.54
N TYR A 4 18.92 16.12 10.47
CA TYR A 4 17.55 15.74 10.15
C TYR A 4 17.43 15.23 8.70
N ARG A 5 17.24 13.91 8.51
CA ARG A 5 16.89 13.34 7.20
C ARG A 5 15.42 13.62 6.90
N LYS A 6 15.23 14.68 6.11
CA LYS A 6 13.96 15.13 5.53
C LYS A 6 13.42 14.07 4.57
N SER A 7 12.26 13.51 4.92
CA SER A 7 11.51 12.54 4.12
C SER A 7 11.02 13.18 2.80
N ILE A 8 11.39 12.57 1.68
CA ILE A 8 11.04 13.00 0.33
C ILE A 8 9.67 12.43 -0.01
N TYR A 9 8.63 13.27 0.11
CA TYR A 9 7.31 13.02 -0.45
C TYR A 9 7.37 13.13 -1.98
N ARG A 10 7.21 12.00 -2.69
CA ARG A 10 6.99 12.02 -4.14
C ARG A 10 5.51 12.28 -4.40
N LYS A 11 5.15 13.56 -4.60
CA LYS A 11 3.88 13.95 -5.21
C LYS A 11 3.93 13.58 -6.70
N SER A 12 3.07 12.66 -7.10
CA SER A 12 2.71 12.37 -8.48
C SER A 12 1.81 13.49 -9.04
N ILE A 13 2.22 14.11 -10.15
CA ILE A 13 1.34 14.89 -11.01
C ILE A 13 1.54 14.39 -12.44
N ALA A 14 0.42 14.04 -13.04
CA ALA A 14 0.26 13.57 -14.40
C ALA A 14 0.34 14.71 -15.43
N ALA A 15 0.27 14.29 -16.70
CA ALA A 15 -0.09 15.05 -17.90
C ALA A 15 1.05 15.68 -18.71
N GLY A 16 1.05 15.33 -19.99
CA GLY A 16 1.86 16.00 -21.01
C GLY A 16 2.27 15.09 -22.16
N ALA A 17 1.31 14.61 -22.95
CA ALA A 17 1.57 14.02 -24.26
C ALA A 17 1.90 15.12 -25.27
N ILE A 18 3.00 15.00 -26.03
CA ILE A 18 3.11 15.61 -27.37
C ILE A 18 3.81 14.59 -28.27
N VAL A 19 3.01 13.97 -29.12
CA VAL A 19 3.43 13.18 -30.28
C VAL A 19 3.76 14.16 -31.40
N GLY A 20 4.99 14.12 -31.90
CA GLY A 20 5.36 14.77 -33.16
C GLY A 20 5.76 13.68 -34.15
N PHE A 21 4.88 13.33 -35.08
CA PHE A 21 5.23 12.49 -36.23
C PHE A 21 5.24 13.38 -37.48
N LEU A 22 6.43 13.49 -38.06
CA LEU A 22 6.70 14.17 -39.31
C LEU A 22 6.56 13.15 -40.44
N SER A 23 5.60 13.31 -41.35
CA SER A 23 5.56 12.54 -42.60
C SER A 23 5.02 13.39 -43.75
N ALA A 24 5.82 13.44 -44.81
CA ALA A 24 5.59 14.16 -46.06
C ALA A 24 4.77 13.34 -47.06
N ALA A 25 4.24 14.05 -48.06
CA ALA A 25 3.24 13.67 -49.06
C ALA A 25 3.58 12.49 -49.98
N LEU A 26 2.54 11.77 -50.45
CA LEU A 26 1.99 11.84 -51.82
C LEU A 26 0.66 11.02 -51.90
N PRO A 27 -0.35 11.42 -52.72
CA PRO A 27 -1.65 10.75 -52.80
C PRO A 27 -1.79 9.91 -54.08
N LEU A 28 -2.20 8.64 -53.99
CA LEU A 28 -2.94 7.92 -55.05
C LEU A 28 -3.32 6.49 -54.58
N PHE A 29 -4.56 6.10 -54.88
CA PHE A 29 -5.10 4.73 -54.76
C PHE A 29 -5.20 4.13 -53.35
N ALA A 30 -6.35 4.36 -52.71
CA ALA A 30 -7.23 3.26 -52.31
C ALA A 30 -8.55 3.86 -51.83
N GLN A 31 -9.63 3.64 -52.60
CA GLN A 31 -10.98 3.66 -52.07
C GLN A 31 -11.07 2.50 -51.07
N GLU A 32 -10.78 2.75 -49.80
CA GLU A 32 -11.28 1.89 -48.73
C GLU A 32 -12.53 2.60 -48.19
N THR A 33 -13.66 2.10 -48.69
CA THR A 33 -15.02 2.26 -48.17
C THR A 33 -15.01 2.75 -46.73
N ALA A 34 -15.63 3.92 -46.48
CA ALA A 34 -15.94 4.39 -45.14
C ALA A 34 -16.81 3.33 -44.45
N ALA A 35 -16.17 2.40 -43.74
CA ALA A 35 -16.81 1.54 -42.78
C ALA A 35 -17.24 2.45 -41.63
N GLU A 36 -18.50 2.87 -41.69
CA GLU A 36 -19.21 3.48 -40.59
C GLU A 36 -18.92 2.64 -39.32
N PRO A 37 -18.46 3.25 -38.21
CA PRO A 37 -18.26 2.50 -36.98
C PRO A 37 -19.64 2.04 -36.52
N GLN A 38 -20.01 0.81 -36.88
CA GLN A 38 -21.17 0.15 -36.31
C GLN A 38 -20.99 0.17 -34.80
N PRO A 39 -21.95 0.69 -34.02
CA PRO A 39 -21.93 0.54 -32.59
C PRO A 39 -21.99 -0.96 -32.33
N GLN A 40 -20.83 -1.57 -32.07
CA GLN A 40 -20.74 -2.94 -31.63
C GLN A 40 -21.55 -2.99 -30.33
N PRO A 41 -22.67 -3.71 -30.28
CA PRO A 41 -23.36 -3.89 -29.03
C PRO A 41 -22.36 -4.53 -28.09
N SER A 42 -21.95 -3.80 -27.06
CA SER A 42 -21.20 -4.29 -25.92
C SER A 42 -22.09 -5.20 -25.09
N GLY A 43 -22.65 -6.21 -25.74
CA GLY A 43 -23.39 -7.32 -25.18
C GLY A 43 -22.62 -8.60 -25.47
N GLY A 44 -21.33 -8.59 -25.10
CA GLY A 44 -20.54 -9.81 -25.07
C GLY A 44 -21.23 -10.77 -24.12
N TRP A 45 -21.59 -11.94 -24.64
CA TRP A 45 -22.07 -13.09 -23.88
C TRP A 45 -21.05 -13.38 -22.77
N ARG A 46 -21.24 -12.82 -21.57
CA ARG A 46 -20.65 -13.39 -20.37
C ARG A 46 -21.26 -14.78 -20.30
N LYS A 47 -20.46 -15.81 -20.56
CA LYS A 47 -20.86 -17.19 -20.29
C LYS A 47 -21.30 -17.20 -18.83
N PHE A 48 -22.61 -17.25 -18.60
CA PHE A 48 -23.20 -17.42 -17.27
C PHE A 48 -22.76 -18.74 -16.60
N SER A 49 -21.98 -19.55 -17.32
CA SER A 49 -21.35 -20.78 -16.87
C SER A 49 -19.88 -20.65 -16.46
N GLU A 50 -19.26 -19.46 -16.54
CA GLU A 50 -17.93 -19.29 -15.94
C GLU A 50 -18.10 -19.29 -14.41
N PRO A 51 -17.51 -20.25 -13.67
CA PRO A 51 -17.61 -20.27 -12.23
C PRO A 51 -17.10 -18.92 -11.73
N ARG A 52 -17.96 -18.20 -10.99
CA ARG A 52 -17.53 -16.99 -10.29
C ARG A 52 -16.32 -17.40 -9.47
N GLN A 53 -15.14 -16.90 -9.81
CA GLN A 53 -13.92 -17.24 -9.10
C GLN A 53 -14.13 -16.87 -7.64
N GLU A 54 -14.41 -17.87 -6.81
CA GLU A 54 -14.69 -17.69 -5.41
C GLU A 54 -13.43 -17.09 -4.80
N ALA A 55 -13.60 -15.95 -4.11
CA ALA A 55 -12.51 -15.33 -3.41
C ALA A 55 -12.03 -16.32 -2.36
N HIS A 56 -10.82 -16.85 -2.55
CA HIS A 56 -10.22 -17.75 -1.57
C HIS A 56 -9.98 -16.93 -0.30
N PRO A 57 -10.35 -17.45 0.88
CA PRO A 57 -10.12 -16.74 2.12
C PRO A 57 -8.62 -16.45 2.27
N LEU A 58 -8.30 -15.20 2.60
CA LEU A 58 -6.91 -14.82 2.87
C LEU A 58 -6.40 -15.64 4.06
N PRO A 59 -5.15 -16.13 4.03
CA PRO A 59 -4.57 -16.83 5.15
C PRO A 59 -4.59 -15.93 6.39
N GLN A 60 -5.19 -16.42 7.47
CA GLN A 60 -5.18 -15.74 8.76
C GLN A 60 -3.82 -15.93 9.42
N ILE A 61 -3.18 -14.83 9.78
CA ILE A 61 -1.94 -14.85 10.55
C ILE A 61 -2.30 -14.51 12.00
N VAL A 62 -2.14 -15.50 12.87
CA VAL A 62 -2.37 -15.37 14.31
C VAL A 62 -1.02 -15.36 15.02
N MET A 63 -0.82 -14.39 15.91
CA MET A 63 0.36 -14.35 16.76
C MET A 63 0.14 -15.27 17.97
N PRO A 64 1.04 -16.23 18.24
CA PRO A 64 0.91 -17.11 19.40
C PRO A 64 0.90 -16.31 20.71
N ALA A 65 0.06 -16.74 21.67
CA ALA A 65 0.11 -16.19 23.01
C ALA A 65 1.50 -16.44 23.63
N GLY A 66 1.99 -15.47 24.40
CA GLY A 66 3.35 -15.51 24.95
C GLY A 66 4.46 -15.13 23.97
N THR A 67 4.12 -14.62 22.78
CA THR A 67 5.12 -14.02 21.88
C THR A 67 5.74 -12.80 22.55
N TRP A 68 7.06 -12.81 22.72
CA TRP A 68 7.81 -11.68 23.26
C TRP A 68 7.92 -10.56 22.23
N ILE A 69 7.67 -9.32 22.67
CA ILE A 69 7.74 -8.13 21.84
C ILE A 69 8.80 -7.19 22.42
N THR A 70 9.97 -7.14 21.79
CA THR A 70 11.09 -6.32 22.25
C THR A 70 10.97 -4.90 21.70
N ILE A 71 10.65 -3.92 22.55
CA ILE A 71 10.45 -2.52 22.19
C ILE A 71 11.49 -1.60 22.85
N ARG A 72 11.75 -0.46 22.21
CA ARG A 72 12.47 0.67 22.78
C ARG A 72 11.51 1.84 22.93
N VAL A 73 11.32 2.33 24.15
CA VAL A 73 10.48 3.50 24.41
C VAL A 73 11.14 4.76 23.83
N ASN A 74 10.34 5.62 23.18
CA ASN A 74 10.83 6.81 22.47
C ASN A 74 10.82 8.08 23.33
N GLN A 75 10.29 8.00 24.54
CA GLN A 75 10.08 9.10 25.47
C GLN A 75 10.42 8.67 26.91
N THR A 76 10.65 9.64 27.80
CA THR A 76 10.87 9.38 29.22
C THR A 76 9.55 8.95 29.89
N LEU A 77 9.62 7.90 30.71
CA LEU A 77 8.55 7.48 31.61
C LEU A 77 9.04 7.67 33.05
N SER A 78 8.18 8.22 33.92
CA SER A 78 8.53 8.52 35.31
C SER A 78 7.31 8.35 36.21
N SER A 79 7.44 7.68 37.35
CA SER A 79 6.35 7.55 38.33
C SER A 79 5.85 8.90 38.86
N ASP A 80 6.69 9.93 38.94
CA ASP A 80 6.31 11.23 39.50
C ASP A 80 5.54 12.12 38.52
N HIS A 81 5.69 11.88 37.21
CA HIS A 81 5.24 12.81 36.16
C HIS A 81 4.37 12.16 35.09
N SER A 82 4.49 10.85 34.90
CA SER A 82 3.58 10.10 34.06
C SER A 82 2.22 9.97 34.75
N GLN A 83 1.18 9.69 33.96
CA GLN A 83 -0.19 9.59 34.46
C GLN A 83 -0.82 8.30 33.95
N PRO A 84 -1.64 7.60 34.76
CA PRO A 84 -2.47 6.51 34.27
C PRO A 84 -3.32 6.95 33.07
N GLY A 85 -3.40 6.09 32.07
CA GLY A 85 -4.06 6.36 30.80
C GLY A 85 -3.24 7.17 29.79
N GLN A 86 -2.10 7.76 30.17
CA GLN A 86 -1.22 8.49 29.26
C GLN A 86 -0.67 7.55 28.18
N VAL A 87 -0.68 8.03 26.93
CA VAL A 87 -0.12 7.31 25.79
C VAL A 87 1.39 7.52 25.73
N PHE A 88 2.12 6.45 25.43
CA PHE A 88 3.53 6.52 25.05
C PHE A 88 3.77 5.83 23.71
N THR A 89 4.83 6.26 23.04
CA THR A 89 5.30 5.62 21.81
C THR A 89 6.60 4.87 22.05
N ALA A 90 6.74 3.77 21.33
CA ALA A 90 7.94 2.96 21.31
C ALA A 90 8.22 2.48 19.88
N THR A 91 9.38 1.87 19.70
CA THR A 91 9.80 1.33 18.41
C THR A 91 10.21 -0.13 18.58
N LEU A 92 9.76 -0.98 17.67
CA LEU A 92 10.17 -2.39 17.60
C LEU A 92 11.67 -2.49 17.36
N THR A 93 12.36 -3.19 18.25
CA THR A 93 13.81 -3.44 18.14
C THR A 93 14.10 -4.69 17.30
N GLU A 94 13.14 -5.61 17.22
CA GLU A 94 13.22 -6.86 16.46
C GLU A 94 12.00 -6.98 15.54
N PRO A 95 12.12 -7.68 14.40
CA PRO A 95 10.94 -8.00 13.59
C PRO A 95 10.01 -8.94 14.36
N LEU A 96 8.69 -8.72 14.28
CA LEU A 96 7.71 -9.68 14.77
C LEU A 96 7.40 -10.69 13.67
N VAL A 97 7.49 -11.97 14.02
CA VAL A 97 7.31 -13.08 13.09
C VAL A 97 6.26 -14.04 13.64
N ALA A 98 5.26 -14.39 12.83
CA ALA A 98 4.24 -15.38 13.14
C ALA A 98 4.14 -16.38 11.98
N ASN A 99 4.23 -17.68 12.28
CA ASN A 99 4.19 -18.75 11.28
C ASN A 99 5.20 -18.57 10.12
N GLY A 100 6.40 -18.05 10.43
CA GLY A 100 7.44 -17.77 9.43
C GLY A 100 7.21 -16.49 8.59
N VAL A 101 6.12 -15.77 8.82
CA VAL A 101 5.80 -14.51 8.13
C VAL A 101 6.12 -13.33 9.03
N VAL A 102 6.83 -12.33 8.50
CA VAL A 102 7.10 -11.06 9.21
C VAL A 102 5.81 -10.23 9.24
N VAL A 103 5.21 -10.08 10.42
CA VAL A 103 3.98 -9.29 10.63
C VAL A 103 4.28 -7.83 10.90
N ALA A 104 5.41 -7.55 11.53
CA ALA A 104 5.87 -6.20 11.82
C ALA A 104 7.39 -6.11 11.67
N ARG A 105 7.87 -5.00 11.12
CA ARG A 105 9.31 -4.80 10.87
C ARG A 105 9.97 -4.08 12.05
N ARG A 106 11.25 -4.37 12.27
CA ARG A 106 12.11 -3.53 13.11
C ARG A 106 11.97 -2.06 12.70
N GLY A 107 11.88 -1.18 13.67
CA GLY A 107 11.70 0.25 13.43
C GLY A 107 10.24 0.69 13.34
N GLN A 108 9.27 -0.22 13.30
CA GLN A 108 7.86 0.16 13.34
C GLN A 108 7.46 0.68 14.73
N THR A 109 6.52 1.63 14.72
CA THR A 109 5.99 2.27 15.92
C THR A 109 5.05 1.34 16.66
N VAL A 110 5.17 1.33 17.99
CA VAL A 110 4.26 0.69 18.93
C VAL A 110 3.65 1.79 19.80
N GLU A 111 2.35 1.71 20.04
CA GLU A 111 1.64 2.59 20.96
C GLU A 111 1.30 1.80 22.23
N GLY A 112 1.51 2.41 23.39
CA GLY A 112 1.16 1.85 24.68
C GLY A 112 0.45 2.86 25.56
N ARG A 113 -0.22 2.37 26.61
CA ARG A 113 -0.86 3.20 27.63
C ARG A 113 -0.35 2.81 29.00
N ILE A 114 -0.12 3.80 29.84
CA ILE A 114 0.29 3.61 31.23
C ILE A 114 -0.93 3.15 32.04
N SER A 115 -0.83 2.07 32.80
CA SER A 115 -1.91 1.58 33.66
C SER A 115 -1.86 2.18 35.06
N GLU A 116 -0.66 2.36 35.59
CA GLU A 116 -0.37 2.81 36.97
C GLU A 116 1.00 3.52 37.01
N VAL A 117 1.30 4.18 38.13
CA VAL A 117 2.52 4.98 38.34
C VAL A 117 3.23 4.61 39.64
#